data_AF-X0PHD4-F1
#
_entry.id   AF-X0PHD4-F1
#
_cell.length_a   1.000
_cell.length_b   1.000
_cell.length_c   1.000
_cell.angle_alpha   90.00
_cell.angle_beta   90.00
_cell.angle_gamma   90.00
#
_symmetry.space_group_name_H-M   'P 1'
#
loop_
_entity.id
_entity.type
_entity.pdbx_description
1 polymer ?
#
loop_
_entity_poly.entity_id
_entity_poly.type
_entity_poly.pdbx_seq_one_letter_code
_entity_poly.pdbx_strand_id
1 'polypeptide(L)'
;MRRFLTPQRVVAVGIITLVISFALLVFAGVKTPYWILLIAGAFEGFGNGACFNELQIKVQQDAETQDVPIATSFSFLIRMLSQTFTASIFGIILNHALKAGVLQSGGRITMQMMNKLSDATNIGSLPQHLIPQMRVILFNGLHNIMILSLGLMLVSLVINIWAQKLEREKYQLKRTQVAQTSTSNG
;
A
#
# COMPACT_ATOMS: atom_id res chain seq x y z
N MET A 1 23.52 0.93 5.62
CA MET A 1 22.76 0.22 4.56
C MET A 1 23.12 0.64 3.12
N ARG A 2 23.57 1.89 2.87
CA ARG A 2 24.02 2.37 1.53
C ARG A 2 25.30 1.72 0.95
N ARG A 3 25.96 0.82 1.69
CA ARG A 3 27.22 0.17 1.27
C ARG A 3 27.03 -1.20 0.60
N PHE A 4 25.83 -1.79 0.64
CA PHE A 4 25.58 -3.15 0.14
C PHE A 4 24.34 -3.33 -0.76
N LEU A 5 23.38 -2.40 -0.77
CA LEU A 5 22.17 -2.49 -1.61
C LEU A 5 22.03 -1.24 -2.48
N THR A 6 21.85 -1.45 -3.79
CA THR A 6 21.51 -0.37 -4.74
C THR A 6 20.13 0.21 -4.42
N PRO A 7 19.92 1.53 -4.51
CA PRO A 7 18.63 2.22 -4.37
C PRO A 7 17.41 1.45 -4.87
N GLN A 8 17.48 0.99 -6.12
CA GLN A 8 16.43 0.23 -6.80
C GLN A 8 16.08 -1.11 -6.09
N ARG A 9 17.06 -1.77 -5.47
CA ARG A 9 16.84 -3.02 -4.73
C ARG A 9 16.16 -2.75 -3.39
N VAL A 10 16.41 -1.60 -2.76
CA VAL A 10 15.71 -1.21 -1.52
C VAL A 10 14.23 -0.99 -1.80
N VAL A 11 13.90 -0.25 -2.87
CA VAL A 11 12.50 -0.07 -3.31
C VAL A 11 11.85 -1.40 -3.65
N ALA A 12 12.52 -2.27 -4.42
CA ALA A 12 11.95 -3.57 -4.79
C ALA A 12 11.69 -4.46 -3.56
N VAL A 13 12.62 -4.51 -2.61
CA VAL A 13 12.44 -5.25 -1.35
C VAL A 13 11.29 -4.66 -0.54
N GLY A 14 11.17 -3.33 -0.47
CA GLY A 14 10.06 -2.67 0.20
C GLY A 14 8.71 -3.02 -0.43
N ILE A 15 8.59 -2.98 -1.76
CA ILE A 15 7.36 -3.35 -2.48
C ILE A 15 7.02 -4.82 -2.23
N ILE A 16 7.99 -5.73 -2.32
CA ILE A 16 7.76 -7.17 -2.05
C ILE A 16 7.25 -7.37 -0.61
N THR A 17 7.85 -6.66 0.34
CA THR A 17 7.45 -6.69 1.75
C THR A 17 5.99 -6.23 1.92
N LEU A 18 5.58 -5.16 1.21
CA LEU A 18 4.19 -4.70 1.20
C LEU A 18 3.25 -5.71 0.54
N VAL A 19 3.64 -6.33 -0.58
CA VAL A 19 2.87 -7.40 -1.24
C VAL A 19 2.63 -8.54 -0.27
N ILE A 20 3.66 -8.99 0.47
CA ILE A 20 3.54 -10.05 1.46
C ILE A 20 2.56 -9.66 2.57
N SER A 21 2.65 -8.43 3.09
CA SER A 21 1.72 -7.93 4.11
C SER A 21 0.26 -7.98 3.63
N PHE A 22 -0.04 -7.39 2.47
CA PHE A 22 -1.40 -7.41 1.92
C PHE A 22 -1.87 -8.82 1.54
N ALA A 23 -0.99 -9.68 1.05
CA ALA A 23 -1.31 -11.07 0.79
C ALA A 23 -1.70 -11.80 2.08
N LEU A 24 -0.94 -11.63 3.17
CA LEU A 24 -1.28 -12.19 4.48
C LEU A 24 -2.64 -11.70 4.97
N LEU A 25 -2.97 -10.42 4.78
CA LEU A 25 -4.26 -9.85 5.18
C LEU A 25 -5.42 -10.31 4.29
N VAL A 26 -5.18 -10.57 3.01
CA VAL A 26 -6.19 -11.19 2.14
C VAL A 26 -6.44 -12.64 2.54
N PHE A 27 -5.41 -13.44 2.82
CA PHE A 27 -5.61 -14.82 3.23
C PHE A 27 -6.05 -14.98 4.71
N ALA A 28 -5.96 -13.92 5.51
CA ALA A 28 -6.48 -13.89 6.87
C ALA A 28 -8.01 -13.98 6.86
N GLY A 29 -8.57 -15.01 7.50
CA GLY A 29 -10.01 -15.14 7.76
C GLY A 29 -10.50 -14.37 9.00
N VAL A 30 -11.82 -14.38 9.24
CA VAL A 30 -12.48 -13.70 10.39
C VAL A 30 -11.93 -14.16 11.75
N LYS A 31 -11.43 -15.39 11.85
CA LYS A 31 -10.89 -16.00 13.09
C LYS A 31 -9.36 -15.97 13.16
N THR A 32 -8.71 -15.18 12.31
CA THR A 32 -7.24 -15.12 12.28
C THR A 32 -6.71 -14.64 13.62
N PRO A 33 -5.72 -15.33 14.19
CA PRO A 33 -5.15 -14.95 15.47
C PRO A 33 -4.39 -13.62 15.35
N TYR A 34 -4.47 -12.80 16.40
CA TYR A 34 -3.99 -11.42 16.39
C TYR A 34 -2.51 -11.26 16.03
N TRP A 35 -1.66 -12.23 16.39
CA TRP A 35 -0.23 -12.19 16.07
C TRP A 35 0.07 -12.20 14.57
N ILE A 36 -0.78 -12.79 13.73
CA ILE A 36 -0.63 -12.74 12.27
C ILE A 36 -0.87 -11.31 11.76
N LEU A 37 -1.81 -10.59 12.36
CA LEU A 37 -2.05 -9.17 12.06
C LEU A 37 -0.86 -8.30 12.48
N LEU A 38 -0.22 -8.62 13.61
CA LEU A 38 1.01 -7.94 14.05
C LEU A 38 2.16 -8.17 13.09
N ILE A 39 2.33 -9.40 12.60
CA ILE A 39 3.35 -9.72 11.60
C ILE A 39 3.07 -8.96 10.29
N ALA A 40 1.82 -8.98 9.81
CA ALA A 40 1.43 -8.24 8.62
C ALA A 40 1.69 -6.73 8.79
N GLY A 41 1.33 -6.15 9.94
CA GLY A 41 1.59 -4.74 10.26
C GLY A 41 3.09 -4.42 10.36
N ALA A 42 3.91 -5.34 10.87
CA ALA A 42 5.37 -5.16 10.90
C ALA A 42 5.96 -5.12 9.48
N PHE A 43 5.53 -6.03 8.60
CA PHE A 43 5.89 -6.00 7.18
C PHE A 43 5.38 -4.73 6.49
N GLU A 44 4.16 -4.30 6.79
CA GLU A 44 3.59 -3.08 6.23
C GLU A 44 4.41 -1.84 6.62
N GLY A 45 4.74 -1.71 7.91
CA GLY A 45 5.52 -0.59 8.44
C GLY A 45 6.94 -0.56 7.87
N PHE A 46 7.61 -1.71 7.82
CA PHE A 46 8.93 -1.83 7.22
C PHE A 46 8.93 -1.48 5.73
N GLY A 47 8.00 -2.05 4.97
CA GLY A 47 7.89 -1.83 3.52
C GLY A 47 7.61 -0.37 3.18
N ASN A 48 6.69 0.27 3.92
CA ASN A 48 6.42 1.70 3.77
C ASN A 48 7.64 2.56 4.10
N GLY A 49 8.33 2.28 5.21
CA GLY A 49 9.53 3.04 5.61
C GLY A 49 10.68 2.92 4.60
N ALA A 50 10.92 1.71 4.07
CA ALA A 50 11.96 1.47 3.07
C ALA A 50 11.64 2.14 1.72
N CYS A 51 10.43 1.92 1.19
CA CYS A 51 10.01 2.50 -0.09
C CYS A 51 9.96 4.03 -0.03
N PHE A 52 9.34 4.58 1.02
CA PHE A 52 9.10 6.01 1.12
C PHE A 52 10.41 6.80 1.17
N ASN A 53 11.36 6.38 2.01
CA ASN A 53 12.65 7.06 2.11
C ASN A 53 13.43 7.03 0.79
N GLU A 54 13.44 5.89 0.11
CA GLU A 54 14.22 5.74 -1.11
C GLU A 54 13.59 6.49 -2.30
N LEU A 55 12.26 6.46 -2.44
CA LEU A 55 11.56 7.26 -3.45
C LEU A 55 11.77 8.75 -3.20
N GLN A 56 11.77 9.18 -1.94
CA GLN A 56 12.02 10.57 -1.59
C GLN A 56 13.45 11.01 -1.97
N ILE A 57 14.45 10.17 -1.69
CA ILE A 57 15.83 10.41 -2.13
C ILE A 57 15.89 10.49 -3.66
N LYS A 58 15.20 9.60 -4.38
CA LYS A 58 15.18 9.61 -5.85
C LYS A 58 14.60 10.91 -6.41
N VAL A 59 13.46 11.37 -5.88
CA VAL A 59 12.86 12.65 -6.29
C VAL A 59 13.81 13.83 -6.03
N GLN A 60 14.54 13.79 -4.92
CA GLN A 60 15.51 14.83 -4.59
C GLN A 60 16.75 14.80 -5.50
N GLN A 61 17.18 13.60 -5.91
CA GLN A 61 18.32 13.43 -6.82
C GLN A 61 18.00 13.77 -8.27
N ASP A 62 16.74 13.57 -8.69
CA ASP A 62 16.27 13.89 -10.03
C ASP A 62 15.99 15.41 -10.20
N ALA A 63 16.01 16.19 -9.11
CA ALA A 63 15.83 17.65 -9.12
C ALA A 63 17.16 18.41 -9.13
N GLU A 64 17.15 19.64 -9.65
CA GLU A 64 18.29 20.56 -9.51
C GLU A 64 18.52 20.92 -8.03
N THR A 65 19.77 21.14 -7.64
CA THR A 65 20.15 21.38 -6.23
C THR A 65 19.33 22.49 -5.55
N GLN A 66 18.99 23.54 -6.31
CA GLN A 66 18.17 24.66 -5.85
C GLN A 66 16.68 24.32 -5.69
N ASP A 67 16.19 23.32 -6.43
CA ASP A 67 14.78 22.93 -6.49
C ASP A 67 14.45 21.73 -5.58
N VAL A 68 15.45 21.12 -4.93
CA VAL A 68 15.26 20.00 -4.00
C VAL A 68 14.17 20.27 -2.94
N PRO A 69 14.08 21.46 -2.31
CA PRO A 69 12.99 21.76 -1.36
C PRO A 69 11.60 21.76 -2.01
N ILE A 70 11.50 22.24 -3.24
CA ILE A 70 10.25 22.31 -4.00
C ILE A 70 9.83 20.88 -4.41
N ALA A 71 10.74 20.10 -4.98
CA ALA A 71 10.49 18.71 -5.37
C ALA A 71 10.07 17.84 -4.17
N THR A 72 10.71 18.05 -3.01
CA THR A 72 10.35 17.37 -1.77
C THR A 72 8.93 17.70 -1.33
N SER A 73 8.61 19.00 -1.24
CA SER A 73 7.29 19.46 -0.79
C SER A 73 6.18 19.00 -1.73
N PHE A 74 6.45 19.03 -3.05
CA PHE A 74 5.53 18.53 -4.07
C PHE A 74 5.28 17.03 -3.95
N SER A 75 6.32 16.22 -3.70
CA SER A 75 6.21 14.78 -3.43
C SER A 75 5.29 14.51 -2.22
N PHE A 76 5.48 15.24 -1.12
CA PHE A 76 4.60 15.14 0.05
C PHE A 76 3.15 15.51 -0.27
N LEU A 77 2.95 16.57 -1.05
CA LEU A 77 1.61 17.00 -1.46
C LEU A 77 0.92 15.90 -2.28
N ILE A 78 1.59 15.35 -3.30
CA ILE A 78 1.05 14.24 -4.10
C ILE A 78 0.70 13.06 -3.20
N ARG A 79 1.55 12.73 -2.24
CA ARG A 79 1.30 11.62 -1.30
C ARG A 79 0.06 11.88 -0.46
N MET A 80 -0.07 13.07 0.14
CA MET A 80 -1.22 13.44 0.97
C MET A 80 -2.53 13.39 0.17
N LEU A 81 -2.52 13.90 -1.06
CA LEU A 81 -3.66 13.78 -1.97
C LEU A 81 -3.99 12.32 -2.26
N SER A 82 -2.99 11.52 -2.65
CA SER A 82 -3.16 10.10 -2.97
C SER A 82 -3.75 9.32 -1.79
N GLN A 83 -3.28 9.59 -0.57
CA GLN A 83 -3.82 8.99 0.66
C GLN A 83 -5.27 9.41 0.91
N THR A 84 -5.60 10.68 0.67
CA THR A 84 -6.97 11.20 0.83
C THR A 84 -7.91 10.55 -0.18
N PHE A 85 -7.53 10.51 -1.45
CA PHE A 85 -8.30 9.81 -2.49
C PHE A 85 -8.49 8.32 -2.18
N THR A 86 -7.43 7.65 -1.74
CA THR A 86 -7.49 6.23 -1.37
C THR A 86 -8.42 6.00 -0.18
N ALA A 87 -8.35 6.83 0.85
CA ALA A 87 -9.23 6.74 2.01
C ALA A 87 -10.71 6.93 1.64
N SER A 88 -11.01 7.86 0.72
CA SER A 88 -12.37 8.04 0.20
C SER A 88 -12.86 6.80 -0.56
N ILE A 89 -12.03 6.21 -1.43
CA ILE A 89 -12.37 4.98 -2.16
C ILE A 89 -12.62 3.82 -1.19
N PHE A 90 -11.74 3.64 -0.20
CA PHE A 90 -11.91 2.61 0.83
C PHE A 90 -13.18 2.83 1.64
N GLY A 91 -13.50 4.08 1.99
CA GLY A 91 -14.75 4.44 2.65
C GLY A 91 -15.99 4.04 1.85
N ILE A 92 -15.99 4.26 0.53
CA ILE A 92 -17.09 3.85 -0.36
C ILE A 92 -17.23 2.33 -0.40
N ILE A 93 -16.12 1.61 -0.58
CA ILE A 93 -16.11 0.13 -0.61
C ILE A 93 -16.65 -0.44 0.69
N LEU A 94 -16.17 0.09 1.83
CA LEU A 94 -16.63 -0.35 3.14
C LEU A 94 -18.12 -0.08 3.32
N ASN A 95 -18.58 1.15 3.08
CA ASN A 95 -19.99 1.50 3.23
C ASN A 95 -20.90 0.68 2.32
N HIS A 96 -20.46 0.39 1.10
CA HIS A 96 -21.21 -0.46 0.18
C HIS A 96 -21.35 -1.89 0.74
N ALA A 97 -20.27 -2.49 1.23
CA ALA A 97 -20.29 -3.81 1.83
C ALA A 97 -21.14 -3.86 3.11
N LEU A 98 -21.03 -2.84 3.97
CA LEU A 98 -21.85 -2.70 5.18
C LEU A 98 -23.34 -2.65 4.83
N LYS A 99 -23.72 -1.81 3.87
CA LYS A 99 -25.12 -1.68 3.41
C LYS A 99 -25.65 -2.99 2.85
N ALA A 100 -24.85 -3.69 2.03
CA ALA A 100 -25.24 -5.00 1.50
C ALA A 100 -25.44 -6.04 2.61
N GLY A 101 -24.55 -6.10 3.59
CA GLY A 101 -24.69 -7.01 4.75
C GLY A 101 -25.88 -6.68 5.64
N VAL A 102 -26.17 -5.38 5.85
CA VAL A 102 -27.37 -4.92 6.57
C VAL A 102 -28.65 -5.35 5.86
N LEU A 103 -28.73 -5.21 4.54
CA LEU A 103 -29.90 -5.65 3.77
C LEU A 103 -30.11 -7.17 3.87
N GLN A 104 -29.03 -7.96 3.80
CA GLN A 104 -29.09 -9.41 3.95
C GLN A 104 -29.49 -9.85 5.38
N SER A 105 -29.34 -8.99 6.38
CA SER A 105 -29.75 -9.30 7.75
C SER A 105 -31.27 -9.29 7.99
N GLY A 106 -32.06 -8.89 6.98
CA GLY A 106 -33.52 -8.88 7.06
C GLY A 106 -34.06 -7.90 8.12
N GLY A 107 -33.33 -6.81 8.41
CA GLY A 107 -33.72 -5.80 9.39
C GLY A 107 -33.23 -6.04 10.83
N ARG A 108 -32.52 -7.14 11.09
CA ARG A 108 -31.96 -7.44 12.42
C ARG A 108 -30.74 -6.59 12.78
N ILE A 109 -29.97 -6.18 11.77
CA ILE A 109 -28.77 -5.35 11.91
C ILE A 109 -29.04 -4.02 11.21
N THR A 110 -28.65 -2.91 11.83
CA THR A 110 -28.79 -1.57 11.25
C THR A 110 -27.43 -0.93 10.98
N MET A 111 -27.38 0.08 10.12
CA MET A 111 -26.16 0.85 9.88
C MET A 111 -25.63 1.53 11.16
N GLN A 112 -26.52 1.97 12.06
CA GLN A 112 -26.10 2.54 13.35
C GLN A 112 -25.37 1.50 14.21
N MET A 113 -25.82 0.24 14.18
CA MET A 113 -25.14 -0.85 14.89
C MET A 113 -23.77 -1.16 14.28
N MET A 114 -23.65 -1.11 12.94
CA MET A 114 -22.36 -1.25 12.27
C MET A 114 -21.39 -0.12 12.65
N ASN A 115 -21.87 1.13 12.70
CA ASN A 115 -21.04 2.27 13.12
C ASN A 115 -20.59 2.12 14.58
N LYS A 116 -21.47 1.66 15.47
CA LYS A 116 -21.12 1.34 16.87
C LYS A 116 -20.20 0.13 17.01
N LEU A 117 -20.22 -0.82 16.08
CA LEU A 117 -19.25 -1.93 16.09
C LEU A 117 -17.85 -1.43 15.72
N SER A 118 -17.76 -0.52 14.76
CA SER A 118 -16.49 0.12 14.38
C SER A 118 -15.95 1.01 15.50
N ASP A 119 -16.82 1.62 16.31
CA ASP A 119 -16.45 2.34 17.52
C ASP A 119 -16.37 1.41 18.75
N ALA A 120 -15.16 0.95 19.04
CA ALA A 120 -14.90 0.00 20.12
C ALA A 120 -15.38 0.45 21.53
N THR A 121 -15.61 1.75 21.74
CA THR A 121 -16.06 2.29 23.04
C THR A 121 -17.54 2.01 23.33
N ASN A 122 -18.36 1.82 22.29
CA ASN A 122 -19.82 1.69 22.40
C ASN A 122 -20.34 0.26 22.16
N ILE A 123 -19.44 -0.72 21.95
CA ILE A 123 -19.78 -2.13 21.66
C ILE A 123 -20.62 -2.78 22.76
N GLY A 124 -20.44 -2.37 24.02
CA GLY A 124 -21.22 -2.91 25.15
C GLY A 124 -22.73 -2.68 25.06
N SER A 125 -23.16 -1.70 24.26
CA SER A 125 -24.58 -1.41 24.01
C SER A 125 -25.23 -2.26 22.91
N LEU A 126 -24.44 -3.12 22.25
CA LEU A 126 -24.92 -3.94 21.13
C LEU A 126 -25.48 -5.29 21.60
N PRO A 127 -26.54 -5.81 20.96
CA PRO A 127 -27.03 -7.16 21.23
C PRO A 127 -25.93 -8.19 20.94
N GLN A 128 -25.45 -8.88 21.99
CA GLN A 128 -24.28 -9.76 21.90
C GLN A 128 -24.43 -10.87 20.88
N HIS A 129 -25.66 -11.37 20.66
CA HIS A 129 -25.96 -12.41 19.69
C HIS A 129 -25.74 -11.97 18.22
N LEU A 130 -25.77 -10.66 17.93
CA LEU A 130 -25.57 -10.12 16.58
C LEU A 130 -24.11 -9.74 16.31
N ILE A 131 -23.27 -9.61 17.34
CA ILE A 131 -21.86 -9.21 17.21
C ILE A 131 -21.09 -10.11 16.23
N PRO A 132 -21.22 -11.45 16.28
CA PRO A 132 -20.53 -12.31 15.31
C PRO A 132 -20.92 -12.01 13.86
N GLN A 133 -22.22 -11.82 13.60
CA GLN A 133 -22.72 -11.53 12.25
C GLN A 133 -22.25 -10.15 11.78
N MET A 134 -22.30 -9.12 12.64
CA MET A 134 -21.78 -7.79 12.32
C MET A 134 -20.27 -7.81 12.05
N ARG A 135 -19.48 -8.59 12.82
CA ARG A 135 -18.04 -8.78 12.56
C ARG A 135 -17.78 -9.41 11.19
N VAL A 136 -18.60 -10.36 10.76
CA VAL A 136 -18.49 -10.96 9.41
C VAL A 136 -18.79 -9.92 8.34
N ILE A 137 -19.83 -9.10 8.51
CA ILE A 137 -20.16 -8.01 7.57
C ILE A 137 -19.00 -7.00 7.48
N LEU A 138 -18.48 -6.57 8.62
CA LEU A 138 -17.34 -5.64 8.68
C LEU A 138 -16.09 -6.26 8.04
N PHE A 139 -15.79 -7.52 8.37
CA PHE A 139 -14.68 -8.26 7.80
C PHE A 139 -14.79 -8.35 6.28
N ASN A 140 -15.97 -8.64 5.71
CA ASN A 140 -16.16 -8.68 4.26
C ASN A 140 -15.84 -7.33 3.60
N GLY A 141 -16.25 -6.23 4.23
CA GLY A 141 -15.91 -4.88 3.75
C GLY A 141 -14.41 -4.60 3.79
N LEU A 142 -13.75 -4.94 4.89
CA LEU A 142 -12.29 -4.80 5.02
C LEU A 142 -11.54 -5.73 4.05
N HIS A 143 -12.03 -6.94 3.84
CA HIS A 143 -11.43 -7.92 2.94
C HIS A 143 -11.49 -7.45 1.48
N ASN A 144 -12.59 -6.83 1.05
CA ASN A 144 -12.66 -6.18 -0.26
C ASN A 144 -11.62 -5.06 -0.43
N ILE A 145 -11.39 -4.27 0.61
CA ILE A 145 -10.32 -3.25 0.63
C ILE A 145 -8.95 -3.91 0.51
N MET A 146 -8.70 -5.01 1.23
CA MET A 146 -7.42 -5.72 1.17
C MET A 146 -7.17 -6.31 -0.22
N ILE A 147 -8.18 -6.89 -0.88
CA ILE A 147 -8.06 -7.41 -2.26
C ILE A 147 -7.71 -6.27 -3.23
N LEU A 148 -8.41 -5.14 -3.15
CA LEU A 148 -8.11 -3.98 -3.98
C LEU A 148 -6.67 -3.48 -3.73
N SER A 149 -6.28 -3.39 -2.47
CA SER A 149 -4.94 -2.91 -2.06
C SER A 149 -3.84 -3.85 -2.56
N LEU A 150 -4.05 -5.16 -2.48
CA LEU A 150 -3.16 -6.16 -3.05
C LEU A 150 -3.05 -5.99 -4.57
N GLY A 151 -4.16 -5.79 -5.26
CA GLY A 151 -4.18 -5.52 -6.70
C GLY A 151 -3.35 -4.28 -7.07
N LEU A 152 -3.53 -3.16 -6.37
CA LEU A 152 -2.75 -1.94 -6.56
C LEU A 152 -1.25 -2.17 -6.27
N MET A 153 -0.93 -2.97 -5.25
CA MET A 153 0.45 -3.29 -4.92
C MET A 153 1.12 -4.17 -5.98
N LEU A 154 0.39 -5.12 -6.57
CA LEU A 154 0.88 -5.92 -7.70
C LEU A 154 1.13 -5.04 -8.93
N VAL A 155 0.24 -4.08 -9.22
CA VAL A 155 0.46 -3.09 -10.28
C VAL A 155 1.71 -2.25 -9.99
N SER A 156 1.89 -1.80 -8.74
CA SER A 156 3.10 -1.08 -8.31
C SER A 156 4.37 -1.91 -8.52
N LEU A 157 4.34 -3.21 -8.20
CA LEU A 157 5.45 -4.12 -8.43
C LEU A 157 5.80 -4.24 -9.91
N VAL A 158 4.79 -4.39 -10.78
CA VAL A 158 4.99 -4.45 -12.24
C VAL A 158 5.60 -3.15 -12.77
N ILE A 159 5.08 -1.99 -12.36
CA ILE A 159 5.61 -0.68 -12.72
C ILE A 159 7.07 -0.55 -12.28
N ASN A 160 7.39 -0.96 -11.05
CA ASN A 160 8.76 -0.90 -10.53
C ASN A 160 9.71 -1.80 -11.32
N ILE A 161 9.31 -3.03 -11.67
CA ILE A 161 10.13 -3.93 -12.50
C ILE A 161 10.36 -3.31 -13.88
N TRP A 162 9.31 -2.74 -14.49
CA TRP A 162 9.41 -2.10 -15.80
C TRP A 162 10.32 -0.86 -15.78
N ALA A 163 10.18 0.00 -14.77
CA ALA A 163 11.04 1.16 -14.58
C ALA A 163 12.52 0.77 -14.41
N GLN A 164 12.80 -0.28 -13.63
CA GLN A 164 14.16 -0.80 -13.47
C GLN A 164 14.74 -1.34 -14.78
N LYS A 165 13.93 -1.99 -15.61
CA LYS A 165 14.36 -2.47 -16.93
C LYS A 165 14.75 -1.30 -17.84
N LEU A 166 13.89 -0.27 -17.92
CA LEU A 166 14.14 0.94 -18.70
C LEU A 166 15.41 1.69 -18.25
N GLU A 167 15.62 1.84 -16.94
CA GLU A 167 16.83 2.48 -16.42
C GLU A 167 18.08 1.68 -16.81
N ARG A 168 18.05 0.34 -16.72
CA ARG A 168 19.18 -0.51 -17.14
C ARG A 168 19.51 -0.39 -18.63
N GLU A 169 18.50 -0.36 -19.50
CA GLU A 169 18.69 -0.20 -20.94
C GLU A 169 19.36 1.14 -21.27
N LYS A 170 18.93 2.24 -20.64
CA LYS A 170 19.58 3.55 -20.79
C LYS A 170 21.05 3.53 -20.37
N TYR A 171 21.39 2.88 -19.25
CA TYR A 171 22.79 2.76 -18.81
C TYR A 171 23.65 1.94 -19.78
N GLN A 172 23.12 0.86 -20.35
CA GLN A 172 23.85 0.04 -21.32
C GLN A 172 24.11 0.78 -22.64
N LEU A 173 23.12 1.52 -23.15
CA LEU A 173 23.26 2.36 -24.35
C LEU A 173 24.35 3.41 -24.15
N LYS A 174 24.34 4.10 -23.01
CA LYS A 174 25.35 5.13 -22.68
C LYS A 174 26.76 4.54 -22.57
N ARG A 175 26.92 3.35 -21.99
CA ARG A 175 28.24 2.66 -21.92
C ARG A 175 28.75 2.24 -23.30
N THR A 176 27.85 1.75 -24.16
CA THR A 176 28.22 1.30 -25.52
C THR A 176 28.64 2.49 -26.39
N GLN A 177 27.94 3.62 -26.31
CA GLN A 177 28.33 4.86 -26.99
C GLN A 177 29.71 5.33 -26.53
N VAL A 178 29.97 5.40 -25.22
CA VAL A 178 31.29 5.81 -24.69
C VAL A 178 32.42 4.87 -25.16
N ALA A 179 32.17 3.56 -25.20
CA ALA A 179 33.16 2.59 -25.69
C ALA A 179 33.47 2.77 -27.19
N GLN A 180 32.47 3.10 -28.01
CA GLN A 180 32.64 3.37 -29.45
C GLN A 180 33.40 4.68 -29.71
N THR A 181 33.12 5.75 -28.96
CA THR A 181 33.86 7.01 -29.12
C THR A 181 35.33 6.90 -28.69
N SER A 182 35.62 5.99 -27.74
CA SER A 182 36.98 5.75 -27.25
C SER A 182 37.84 4.92 -28.21
N THR A 183 37.22 4.07 -29.03
CA THR A 183 37.92 3.22 -30.03
C THR A 183 38.12 3.91 -31.37
N SER A 184 37.39 4.99 -31.66
CA SER A 184 37.56 5.79 -32.89
C SER A 184 38.64 6.86 -32.80
N ASN A 185 39.13 7.18 -31.60
CA ASN A 185 40.11 8.26 -31.34
C ASN A 185 41.52 7.75 -30.99
N GLY A 186 41.78 6.45 -31.12
CA GLY A 186 43.11 5.83 -30.93
C GLY A 186 43.53 5.08 -32.18
#